data_AF-A0A511MNY0-F1
#
_entry.id   AF-A0A511MNY0-F1
#
_cell.length_a   1.000
_cell.length_b   1.000
_cell.length_c   1.000
_cell.angle_alpha   90.00
_cell.angle_beta   90.00
_cell.angle_gamma   90.00
#
_symmetry.space_group_name_H-M   'P 1'
#
loop_
_entity.id
_entity.type
_entity.pdbx_description
1 polymer ?
#
loop_
_entity_poly.entity_id
_entity_poly.type
_entity_poly.pdbx_seq_one_letter_code
_entity_poly.pdbx_strand_id
1 'polypeptide(L)'
;MEHYATDAGTVRVGQLYREVREGARTLRVESFTTPRTDWKGHTHCLVICVVADEEQGPQGSLAGRSLVDADRLTGPDFVRIDTEDGA
;
A
#
# COMPACT_ATOMS: atom_id res chain seq x y z
N MET A 1 13.56 -6.58 -1.86
CA MET A 1 12.70 -6.54 -0.65
C MET A 1 11.29 -6.81 -1.12
N GLU A 2 10.75 -7.98 -0.77
CA GLU A 2 9.36 -8.36 -1.10
C GLU A 2 8.39 -7.96 0.01
N HIS A 3 8.90 -7.64 1.20
CA HIS A 3 8.16 -7.14 2.33
C HIS A 3 8.95 -6.07 3.09
N TYR A 4 8.24 -5.20 3.79
CA TYR A 4 8.77 -4.17 4.69
C TYR A 4 8.01 -4.23 6.02
N ALA A 5 8.75 -4.34 7.12
CA ALA A 5 8.18 -4.30 8.47
C ALA A 5 8.13 -2.86 8.95
N THR A 6 6.94 -2.42 9.35
CA THR A 6 6.67 -1.14 10.02
C THR A 6 6.51 -1.39 11.51
N ASP A 7 6.38 -0.34 12.30
CA ASP A 7 6.10 -0.49 13.75
C ASP A 7 4.69 -1.06 13.99
N ALA A 8 3.74 -0.67 13.13
CA ALA A 8 2.34 -1.10 13.22
C ALA A 8 2.03 -2.41 12.50
N GLY A 9 2.92 -2.94 11.65
CA GLY A 9 2.65 -4.16 10.89
C GLY A 9 3.67 -4.52 9.82
N THR A 10 3.23 -5.23 8.79
CA THR A 10 4.09 -5.61 7.66
C THR A 10 3.36 -5.39 6.35
N VAL A 11 4.04 -4.71 5.43
CA VAL A 11 3.57 -4.45 4.06
C VAL A 11 4.31 -5.37 3.10
N ARG A 12 3.62 -5.91 2.09
CA ARG A 12 4.22 -6.79 1.07
C ARG A 12 3.92 -6.29 -0.35
N VAL A 13 4.83 -6.56 -1.29
CA VAL A 13 4.55 -6.35 -2.72
C VAL A 13 3.37 -7.25 -3.13
N GLY A 14 2.47 -6.71 -3.94
CA GLY A 14 1.27 -7.37 -4.40
C GLY A 14 0.06 -7.21 -3.47
N GLN A 15 0.28 -6.72 -2.25
CA GLN A 15 -0.78 -6.60 -1.24
C GLN A 15 -1.72 -5.44 -1.53
N LEU A 16 -3.01 -5.64 -1.23
CA LEU A 16 -4.09 -4.69 -1.48
C LEU A 16 -4.54 -4.01 -0.19
N TYR A 17 -4.80 -2.72 -0.28
CA TYR A 17 -5.27 -1.86 0.80
C TYR A 17 -6.43 -1.00 0.32
N ARG A 18 -7.49 -0.88 1.11
CA ARG A 18 -8.61 0.03 0.86
C ARG A 18 -8.50 1.25 1.76
N GLU A 19 -8.64 2.44 1.21
CA GLU A 19 -8.77 3.65 2.02
C GLU A 19 -10.12 3.69 2.75
N VAL A 20 -10.11 4.02 4.05
CA VAL A 20 -11.32 4.19 4.87
C VAL A 20 -11.82 5.64 4.76
N ARG A 21 -12.20 6.06 3.55
CA ARG A 21 -12.75 7.40 3.27
C ARG A 21 -13.87 7.36 2.23
N GLU A 22 -14.69 8.41 2.19
CA GLU A 22 -15.72 8.54 1.16
C GLU A 22 -15.07 8.63 -0.24
N GLY A 23 -15.54 7.81 -1.19
CA GLY A 23 -14.84 7.63 -2.48
C GLY A 23 -13.61 6.73 -2.41
N ALA A 24 -13.57 5.81 -1.43
CA ALA A 24 -12.51 4.84 -1.17
C ALA A 24 -11.97 4.18 -2.44
N ARG A 25 -10.65 4.26 -2.64
CA ARG A 25 -9.93 3.58 -3.72
C ARG A 25 -9.17 2.39 -3.15
N THR A 26 -9.00 1.36 -3.96
CA THR A 26 -8.13 0.24 -3.64
C THR A 26 -6.74 0.53 -4.17
N LEU A 27 -5.74 0.31 -3.33
CA LEU A 27 -4.33 0.48 -3.64
C LEU A 27 -3.63 -0.86 -3.61
N ARG A 28 -2.86 -1.15 -4.64
CA ARG A 28 -1.96 -2.32 -4.70
C ARG A 28 -0.52 -1.87 -4.53
N VAL A 29 0.21 -2.50 -3.62
CA VAL A 29 1.64 -2.25 -3.46
C VAL A 29 2.39 -2.89 -4.62
N GLU A 30 3.11 -2.09 -5.42
CA GLU A 30 3.91 -2.57 -6.55
C GLU A 30 5.38 -2.73 -6.18
N SER A 31 5.91 -1.79 -5.39
CA SER A 31 7.33 -1.79 -5.03
C SER A 31 7.60 -0.89 -3.83
N PHE A 32 8.73 -1.15 -3.17
CA PHE A 32 9.25 -0.35 -2.07
C PHE A 32 10.36 0.58 -2.57
N THR A 33 10.39 1.81 -2.09
CA THR A 33 11.55 2.69 -2.28
C THR A 33 12.61 2.41 -1.21
N THR A 34 13.82 2.94 -1.40
CA THR A 34 14.86 2.90 -0.36
C THR A 34 14.35 3.55 0.93
N PRO A 35 14.40 2.86 2.08
CA PRO A 35 14.04 3.44 3.37
C PRO A 35 14.90 4.67 3.65
N ARG A 36 14.28 5.74 4.14
CA ARG A 36 14.99 6.97 4.52
C ARG A 36 14.71 7.28 5.98
N THR A 37 15.76 7.62 6.70
CA THR A 37 15.65 8.10 8.07
C THR A 37 15.42 9.60 8.06
N ASP A 38 14.34 10.04 8.68
CA ASP A 38 14.02 11.44 8.86
C ASP A 38 14.94 12.10 9.91
N TRP A 39 14.96 13.43 9.96
CA TRP A 39 15.73 14.25 10.91
C TRP A 39 15.32 13.98 12.37
N LYS A 40 14.17 13.37 12.61
CA LYS A 40 13.74 12.86 13.93
C LYS A 40 14.27 11.46 14.28
N GLY A 41 15.02 10.80 13.39
CA GLY A 41 15.55 9.45 13.62
C GLY A 41 14.57 8.31 13.28
N HIS A 42 13.39 8.63 12.75
CA HIS A 42 12.40 7.64 12.36
C HIS A 42 12.71 7.14 10.94
N THR A 43 12.77 5.82 10.76
CA THR A 43 12.99 5.22 9.44
C THR A 43 11.65 4.98 8.77
N HIS A 44 11.46 5.63 7.62
CA HIS A 44 10.25 5.54 6.82
C HIS A 44 10.57 4.91 5.48
N CYS A 45 9.67 4.06 4.97
CA CYS A 45 9.77 3.52 3.62
C CYS A 45 8.54 3.94 2.84
N LEU A 46 8.75 4.66 1.73
CA LEU A 46 7.67 4.94 0.80
C LEU A 46 7.42 3.71 -0.06
N VAL A 47 6.16 3.38 -0.22
CA VAL A 47 5.64 2.32 -1.07
C VAL A 47 4.97 2.92 -2.27
N ILE A 48 5.39 2.46 -3.44
CA ILE A 48 4.74 2.78 -4.71
C ILE A 48 3.49 1.92 -4.77
N CYS A 49 2.36 2.58 -4.66
CA CYS A 49 1.04 1.97 -4.77
C CYS A 49 0.40 2.38 -6.09
N VAL A 50 -0.32 1.45 -6.71
CA VAL A 50 -1.16 1.74 -7.88
C VAL A 50 -2.62 1.62 -7.48
N VAL A 51 -3.45 2.51 -8.04
CA VAL A 51 -4.90 2.43 -7.83
C VAL A 51 -5.44 1.24 -8.63
N ALA A 52 -5.95 0.24 -7.93
CA ALA A 52 -6.77 -0.81 -8.51
C ALA A 52 -8.21 -0.31 -8.55
N ASP A 53 -8.69 0.02 -9.74
CA ASP A 53 -10.07 0.45 -9.94
C ASP A 53 -11.00 -0.78 -9.91
N GLU A 54 -11.96 -0.81 -8.98
CA GLU A 54 -12.88 -1.95 -8.83
C GLU A 54 -13.78 -2.13 -10.08
N GLU A 55 -14.07 -1.07 -10.86
CA GLU A 55 -14.90 -1.17 -12.07
C GLU A 55 -14.16 -1.75 -13.28
N GLN A 56 -12.83 -1.60 -13.36
CA GLN A 56 -12.06 -2.08 -14.51
C GLN A 56 -11.34 -3.42 -14.27
N GLY A 57 -11.51 -4.02 -13.08
CA GLY A 57 -10.84 -5.27 -12.72
C GLY A 57 -9.30 -5.16 -12.70
N PRO A 58 -8.59 -6.27 -12.46
CA PRO A 58 -7.13 -6.28 -12.31
C PRO A 58 -6.35 -5.95 -13.59
N GLN A 59 -7.03 -5.77 -14.72
CA GLN A 59 -6.47 -5.34 -16.01
C GLN A 59 -6.85 -3.90 -16.39
N GLY A 60 -7.58 -3.21 -15.52
CA GLY A 60 -7.96 -1.82 -15.69
C GLY A 60 -6.77 -0.90 -15.82
N SER A 61 -6.91 0.13 -16.66
CA SER A 61 -5.84 1.10 -16.90
C SER A 61 -5.34 1.67 -15.58
N LEU A 62 -4.04 1.55 -15.32
CA LEU A 62 -3.35 2.08 -14.13
C LEU A 62 -3.67 3.58 -13.97
N ALA A 63 -4.69 3.91 -13.18
CA ALA A 63 -5.25 5.26 -13.08
C ALA A 63 -4.30 6.27 -12.39
N GLY A 64 -3.25 5.78 -11.73
CA GLY A 64 -2.20 6.60 -11.16
C GLY A 64 -1.32 5.83 -10.19
N ARG A 65 -0.02 6.14 -10.19
CA ARG A 65 0.93 5.71 -9.16
C ARG A 65 0.94 6.75 -8.04
N SER A 66 0.79 6.30 -6.81
CA SER A 66 0.89 7.13 -5.61
C SER A 66 1.98 6.58 -4.70
N LEU A 67 2.80 7.49 -4.16
CA LEU A 67 3.75 7.17 -3.10
C LEU A 67 3.01 7.30 -1.77
N VAL A 68 2.92 6.21 -1.03
CA VAL A 68 2.29 6.15 0.30
C VAL A 68 3.36 5.74 1.30
N ASP A 69 3.29 6.24 2.53
CA ASP A 69 4.16 5.76 3.59
C ASP A 69 3.72 4.36 4.04
N ALA A 70 4.66 3.42 4.20
CA ALA A 70 4.34 2.06 4.60
C ALA A 70 3.66 2.02 5.98
N ASP A 71 4.07 2.88 6.92
CA ASP A 71 3.47 2.97 8.25
C ASP A 71 2.00 3.40 8.16
N ARG A 72 1.71 4.30 7.22
CA ARG A 72 0.35 4.76 6.94
C ARG A 72 -0.53 3.64 6.38
N LEU A 73 -0.01 2.79 5.49
CA LEU A 73 -0.77 1.63 4.98
C LEU A 73 -1.13 0.63 6.08
N THR A 74 -0.30 0.50 7.11
CA THR A 74 -0.58 -0.32 8.30
C THR A 74 -1.38 0.44 9.38
N GLY A 75 -1.69 1.71 9.14
CA GLY A 75 -2.43 2.57 10.06
C GLY A 75 -3.94 2.49 9.90
N PRO A 76 -4.69 3.26 10.70
CA PRO A 76 -6.16 3.22 10.73
C PRO A 76 -6.85 3.77 9.48
N ASP A 77 -6.14 4.53 8.65
CA ASP A 77 -6.65 5.11 7.40
C ASP A 77 -6.85 4.05 6.30
N PHE A 78 -6.20 2.88 6.43
CA PHE A 78 -6.17 1.83 5.42
C PHE A 78 -6.57 0.50 6.02
N VAL A 79 -7.39 -0.25 5.30
CA VAL A 79 -7.75 -1.62 5.64
C VAL A 79 -7.12 -2.55 4.63
N ARG A 80 -6.36 -3.51 5.13
CA ARG A 80 -5.79 -4.57 4.30
C ARG A 80 -6.92 -5.45 3.75
N ILE A 81 -7.05 -5.47 2.43
CA ILE A 81 -7.95 -6.37 1.70
C ILE A 81 -7.09 -7.54 1.25
N ASP A 82 -6.66 -8.35 2.20
CA ASP A 82 -5.95 -9.58 1.84
C ASP A 82 -6.95 -10.44 1.05
N THR A 83 -6.73 -10.68 -0.23
CA THR A 83 -7.49 -11.69 -0.97
C THR A 83 -7.04 -13.07 -0.48
N GLU A 84 -7.56 -13.49 0.66
CA GLU A 84 -7.75 -14.91 0.93
C GLU A 84 -8.89 -15.39 0.04
N ASP A 85 -8.61 -15.63 -1.24
CA ASP A 85 -9.44 -16.50 -2.07
C ASP A 85 -8.56 -17.10 -3.17
N GLY A 86 -8.12 -18.34 -2.95
CA GLY A 86 -7.44 -19.13 -3.97
C GLY A 86 -6.39 -20.12 -3.47
N ALA A 87 -6.77 -21.08 -2.63
CA ALA A 87 -6.42 -22.52 -2.74
C ALA A 87 -6.75 -23.30 -1.46
#